data_AF-A0A7S1J0X6-F1
#
_entry.id   AF-A0A7S1J0X6-F1
#
_cell.length_a   1.000
_cell.length_b   1.000
_cell.length_c   1.000
_cell.angle_alpha   90.00
_cell.angle_beta   90.00
_cell.angle_gamma   90.00
#
_symmetry.space_group_name_H-M   'P 1'
#
loop_
_entity.id
_entity.type
_entity.pdbx_description
1 polymer ?
#
loop_
_entity_poly.entity_id
_entity_poly.type
_entity_poly.pdbx_seq_one_letter_code
_entity_poly.pdbx_strand_id
1 'polypeptide(L)'
;VTRGAGPVGLEFAVVAINRGLSVTIFERGEGIADNVRRWGHVVLFSPWHLNMSAGGEALLREHGRAVPSKDQFPTGNQLVDEYLQPLAEALQKSANFALHLGTEVVSVTRGCFLKREEIGNKVRSGHPFRVLVRDSTTQDERYEGDFDVCVNATGTYGIGNNIGPG
;
A
#
# COMPACT_ATOMS: atom_id res chain seq x y z
N VAL A 1 9.35 2.83 1.06
CA VAL A 1 8.73 1.53 0.73
C VAL A 1 7.45 1.33 1.52
N THR A 2 6.45 0.71 0.91
CA THR A 2 5.19 0.32 1.55
C THR A 2 4.93 -1.17 1.33
N ARG A 3 4.46 -1.86 2.37
CA ARG A 3 3.98 -3.25 2.28
C ARG A 3 2.45 -3.25 2.19
N GLY A 4 1.91 -3.60 1.04
CA GLY A 4 0.48 -3.68 0.75
C GLY A 4 -0.03 -2.55 -0.15
N ALA A 5 -0.72 -2.91 -1.22
CA ALA A 5 -1.42 -2.03 -2.17
C ALA A 5 -2.94 -1.99 -1.90
N GLY A 6 -3.32 -2.01 -0.62
CA GLY A 6 -4.68 -1.70 -0.19
C GLY A 6 -4.97 -0.20 -0.16
N PRO A 7 -6.16 0.22 0.32
CA PRO A 7 -6.57 1.63 0.36
C PRO A 7 -5.51 2.53 1.02
N VAL A 8 -4.99 2.13 2.18
CA VAL A 8 -3.98 2.90 2.93
C VAL A 8 -2.67 3.03 2.16
N GLY A 9 -2.21 1.96 1.49
CA GLY A 9 -0.94 1.97 0.76
C GLY A 9 -0.98 2.87 -0.48
N LEU A 10 -2.10 2.85 -1.21
CA LEU A 10 -2.31 3.70 -2.38
C LEU A 10 -2.44 5.17 -2.01
N GLU A 11 -3.23 5.50 -0.98
CA GLU A 11 -3.37 6.87 -0.49
C GLU A 11 -2.05 7.43 0.07
N PHE A 12 -1.27 6.60 0.76
CA PHE A 12 0.07 6.97 1.17
C PHE A 12 0.96 7.33 -0.03
N ALA A 13 0.89 6.57 -1.13
CA ALA A 13 1.66 6.86 -2.33
C ALA A 13 1.24 8.19 -2.99
N VAL A 14 -0.06 8.52 -3.00
CA VAL A 14 -0.54 9.85 -3.44
C VAL A 14 0.12 10.96 -2.62
N VAL A 15 0.08 10.84 -1.29
CA VAL A 15 0.68 11.83 -0.39
C VAL A 15 2.20 11.93 -0.59
N ALA A 16 2.88 10.80 -0.79
CA ALA A 16 4.32 10.77 -1.00
C ALA A 16 4.73 11.48 -2.31
N ILE A 17 4.06 11.15 -3.42
CA ILE A 17 4.35 11.74 -4.73
C ILE A 17 4.05 13.23 -4.73
N ASN A 18 2.94 13.67 -4.12
CA ASN A 18 2.59 15.09 -3.98
C ASN A 18 3.64 15.88 -3.17
N ARG A 19 4.47 15.20 -2.38
CA ARG A 19 5.58 15.79 -1.64
C ARG A 19 6.93 15.64 -2.35
N GLY A 20 6.93 15.16 -3.60
CA GLY A 20 8.15 14.93 -4.39
C GLY A 20 8.96 13.71 -3.95
N LEU A 21 8.37 12.79 -3.18
CA LEU A 21 9.05 11.58 -2.70
C LEU A 21 8.82 10.42 -3.67
N SER A 22 9.83 9.55 -3.77
CA SER A 22 9.72 8.26 -4.46
C SER A 22 9.10 7.21 -3.55
N VAL A 23 8.19 6.40 -4.09
CA VAL A 23 7.49 5.36 -3.34
C VAL A 23 7.41 4.06 -4.13
N THR A 24 7.83 2.99 -3.48
CA THR A 24 7.70 1.62 -3.96
C THR A 24 6.70 0.88 -3.08
N ILE A 25 5.67 0.28 -3.69
CA ILE A 25 4.71 -0.60 -3.01
C ILE A 25 4.99 -2.04 -3.44
N PHE A 26 5.12 -2.93 -2.45
CA PHE A 26 5.13 -4.38 -2.65
C PHE A 26 3.80 -4.95 -2.17
N GLU A 27 3.08 -5.64 -3.06
CA GLU A 27 1.81 -6.31 -2.79
C GLU A 27 1.97 -7.80 -3.08
N ARG A 28 1.60 -8.64 -2.11
CA ARG A 28 1.69 -10.10 -2.24
C ARG A 28 0.69 -10.66 -3.24
N GLY A 29 -0.45 -9.98 -3.39
CA GLY A 29 -1.54 -10.31 -4.29
C GLY A 29 -1.22 -10.06 -5.75
N GLU A 30 -1.90 -10.77 -6.65
CA GLU A 30 -1.81 -10.54 -8.10
C GLU A 30 -2.48 -9.23 -8.53
N GLY A 31 -3.34 -8.67 -7.67
CA GLY A 31 -4.01 -7.39 -7.87
C GLY A 31 -3.83 -6.44 -6.67
N ILE A 32 -4.23 -5.19 -6.89
CA ILE A 32 -4.36 -4.21 -5.80
C ILE A 32 -5.61 -4.52 -4.97
N ALA A 33 -5.55 -4.17 -3.68
CA ALA A 33 -6.67 -4.29 -2.75
C ALA A 33 -7.33 -5.70 -2.72
N ASP A 34 -6.56 -6.78 -2.88
CA ASP A 34 -7.07 -8.16 -2.89
C ASP A 34 -7.95 -8.51 -1.67
N ASN A 35 -7.58 -8.02 -0.48
CA ASN A 35 -8.42 -8.21 0.71
C ASN A 35 -9.79 -7.56 0.53
N VAL A 36 -9.88 -6.36 -0.05
CA VAL A 36 -11.13 -5.67 -0.36
C VAL A 36 -11.97 -6.48 -1.34
N ARG A 37 -11.34 -7.02 -2.39
CA ARG A 37 -12.04 -7.86 -3.38
C ARG A 37 -12.67 -9.12 -2.76
N ARG A 38 -12.05 -9.72 -1.74
CA ARG A 38 -12.61 -10.91 -1.05
C ARG A 38 -13.93 -10.62 -0.35
N TRP A 39 -14.12 -9.42 0.21
CA TRP A 39 -15.40 -8.96 0.75
C TRP A 39 -16.09 -7.95 -0.16
N GLY A 40 -15.78 -7.97 -1.47
CA GLY A 40 -16.20 -6.93 -2.40
C GLY A 40 -17.72 -6.75 -2.54
N HIS A 41 -18.51 -7.77 -2.18
CA HIS A 41 -19.97 -7.70 -2.18
C HIS A 41 -20.55 -6.89 -1.00
N VAL A 42 -19.75 -6.60 0.03
CA VAL A 42 -20.20 -5.88 1.23
C VAL A 42 -20.31 -4.39 0.93
N VAL A 43 -21.45 -3.78 1.28
CA VAL A 43 -21.66 -2.33 1.26
C VAL A 43 -20.92 -1.71 2.45
N LEU A 44 -20.09 -0.71 2.18
CA LEU A 44 -19.41 0.05 3.22
C LEU A 44 -20.42 0.84 4.05
N PHE A 45 -20.14 0.98 5.35
CA PHE A 45 -20.91 1.86 6.23
C PHE A 45 -20.49 3.35 6.10
N SER A 46 -19.46 3.62 5.29
CA SER A 46 -18.93 4.95 5.01
C SER A 46 -19.29 5.37 3.58
N PRO A 47 -19.80 6.60 3.37
CA PRO A 47 -20.00 7.15 2.04
C PRO A 47 -18.66 7.50 1.38
N TRP A 48 -18.67 7.70 0.06
CA TRP A 48 -17.47 7.96 -0.75
C TRP A 48 -16.55 9.06 -0.20
N HIS A 49 -17.09 10.16 0.32
CA HIS A 49 -16.26 11.25 0.87
C HIS A 49 -15.43 10.87 2.10
N LEU A 50 -15.74 9.76 2.77
CA LEU A 50 -14.92 9.21 3.86
C LEU A 50 -13.94 8.14 3.39
N ASN A 51 -14.07 7.67 2.14
CA ASN A 51 -13.24 6.60 1.57
C ASN A 51 -12.23 7.11 0.52
N MET A 52 -12.25 8.40 0.19
CA MET A 52 -11.33 9.03 -0.77
C MET A 52 -10.64 10.23 -0.12
N SER A 53 -9.33 10.36 -0.32
CA SER A 53 -8.63 11.58 0.09
C SER A 53 -8.80 12.69 -0.95
N ALA A 54 -8.72 13.95 -0.50
CA ALA A 54 -8.70 15.10 -1.42
C ALA A 54 -7.55 15.01 -2.43
N GLY A 55 -6.41 14.41 -2.06
CA GLY A 55 -5.28 14.19 -2.95
C GLY A 55 -5.58 13.14 -4.01
N GLY A 56 -6.24 12.04 -3.64
CA GLY A 56 -6.63 11.00 -4.59
C GLY A 56 -7.69 11.51 -5.57
N GLU A 57 -8.69 12.26 -5.08
CA GLU A 57 -9.65 12.93 -5.96
C GLU A 57 -8.98 13.90 -6.94
N ALA A 58 -8.01 14.71 -6.48
CA ALA A 58 -7.29 15.64 -7.34
C ALA A 58 -6.46 14.93 -8.41
N LEU A 59 -5.75 13.86 -8.03
CA LEU A 59 -4.96 13.04 -8.95
C LEU A 59 -5.82 12.39 -10.03
N LEU A 60 -7.00 11.88 -9.67
CA LEU A 60 -7.94 11.32 -10.64
C LEU A 60 -8.43 12.38 -11.63
N ARG A 61 -8.80 13.58 -11.15
CA ARG A 61 -9.24 14.69 -12.00
C ARG A 61 -8.14 15.16 -12.96
N GLU A 62 -6.91 15.28 -12.49
CA GLU A 62 -5.74 15.63 -13.32
C GLU A 62 -5.57 14.64 -14.48
N HIS A 63 -5.85 13.37 -14.23
CA HIS A 63 -5.77 12.30 -15.23
C HIS A 63 -7.07 12.09 -16.03
N GLY A 64 -8.04 13.00 -15.92
CA GLY A 64 -9.31 12.94 -16.65
C GLY A 64 -10.21 11.77 -16.23
N ARG A 65 -10.01 11.21 -15.03
CA ARG A 65 -10.83 10.10 -14.51
C ARG A 65 -12.02 10.67 -13.73
N ALA A 66 -13.16 10.01 -13.85
CA ALA A 66 -14.35 10.34 -13.08
C ALA A 66 -14.10 10.08 -11.58
N VAL A 67 -14.66 10.94 -10.73
CA VAL A 67 -14.66 10.76 -9.27
C VAL A 67 -16.08 10.40 -8.85
N PRO A 68 -16.28 9.34 -8.04
CA PRO A 68 -17.60 8.94 -7.55
C PRO A 68 -18.35 10.03 -6.79
N SER A 69 -19.69 9.92 -6.77
CA SER A 69 -20.55 10.84 -6.03
C SER A 69 -20.38 10.72 -4.52
N LYS A 70 -20.21 11.84 -3.83
CA LYS A 70 -19.74 11.89 -2.42
C LYS A 70 -20.65 11.21 -1.39
N ASP A 71 -21.96 11.19 -1.62
CA ASP A 71 -22.95 10.77 -0.62
C ASP A 71 -23.42 9.32 -0.77
N GLN A 72 -22.94 8.61 -1.80
CA GLN A 72 -23.27 7.20 -2.00
C GLN A 72 -22.35 6.29 -1.19
N PHE A 73 -22.88 5.14 -0.78
CA PHE A 73 -22.17 4.11 -0.03
C PHE A 73 -21.73 3.01 -1.00
N PRO A 74 -20.43 2.89 -1.31
CA PRO A 74 -19.96 1.89 -2.26
C PRO A 74 -19.98 0.49 -1.65
N THR A 75 -20.09 -0.52 -2.51
CA THR A 75 -19.61 -1.86 -2.18
C THR A 75 -18.08 -1.93 -2.20
N GLY A 76 -17.48 -2.95 -1.60
CA GLY A 76 -16.04 -3.17 -1.71
C GLY A 76 -15.56 -3.31 -3.16
N ASN A 77 -16.36 -3.92 -4.05
CA ASN A 77 -16.07 -4.01 -5.48
C ASN A 77 -16.06 -2.62 -6.12
N GLN A 78 -17.07 -1.79 -5.83
CA GLN A 78 -17.10 -0.42 -6.32
C GLN A 78 -15.95 0.42 -5.79
N LEU A 79 -15.57 0.26 -4.52
CA LEU A 79 -14.39 0.91 -3.95
C LEU A 79 -13.12 0.58 -4.76
N VAL A 80 -12.95 -0.68 -5.16
CA VAL A 80 -11.80 -1.05 -5.98
C VAL A 80 -11.94 -0.54 -7.41
N ASP A 81 -13.05 -0.83 -8.08
CA ASP A 81 -13.21 -0.62 -9.52
C ASP A 81 -13.39 0.86 -9.90
N GLU A 82 -14.13 1.63 -9.09
CA GLU A 82 -14.44 3.03 -9.37
C GLU A 82 -13.40 4.00 -8.79
N TYR A 83 -12.58 3.58 -7.81
CA TYR A 83 -11.63 4.46 -7.13
C TYR A 83 -10.20 3.92 -7.06
N LEU A 84 -9.95 2.82 -6.36
CA LEU A 84 -8.57 2.38 -6.06
C LEU A 84 -7.81 1.93 -7.31
N GLN A 85 -8.46 1.24 -8.24
CA GLN A 85 -7.87 0.80 -9.50
C GLN A 85 -7.53 1.99 -10.40
N PRO A 86 -8.46 2.94 -10.68
CA PRO A 86 -8.13 4.20 -11.34
C PRO A 86 -7.00 4.98 -10.65
N LEU A 87 -6.96 4.98 -9.31
CA LEU A 87 -5.95 5.68 -8.54
C LEU A 87 -4.57 5.04 -8.74
N ALA A 88 -4.48 3.72 -8.67
CA ALA A 88 -3.24 2.97 -8.93
C ALA A 88 -2.72 3.21 -10.36
N GLU A 89 -3.62 3.22 -11.36
CA GLU A 89 -3.27 3.53 -12.75
C GLU A 89 -2.76 4.98 -12.93
N ALA A 90 -3.35 5.94 -12.22
CA ALA A 90 -2.88 7.32 -12.22
C ALA A 90 -1.50 7.44 -11.56
N LEU A 91 -1.29 6.76 -10.43
CA LEU A 91 0.01 6.71 -9.74
C LEU A 91 1.12 6.12 -10.64
N GLN A 92 0.83 5.07 -11.41
CA GLN A 92 1.77 4.43 -12.34
C GLN A 92 2.27 5.34 -13.47
N LYS A 93 1.63 6.50 -13.71
CA LYS A 93 2.12 7.50 -14.66
C LYS A 93 3.24 8.37 -14.08
N SER A 94 3.42 8.36 -12.76
CA SER A 94 4.51 9.08 -12.11
C SER A 94 5.81 8.29 -12.16
N ALA A 95 6.90 8.94 -12.56
CA ALA A 95 8.24 8.36 -12.52
C ALA A 95 8.73 8.04 -11.09
N ASN A 96 8.09 8.62 -10.08
CA ASN A 96 8.42 8.42 -8.67
C ASN A 96 7.63 7.27 -8.02
N PHE A 97 6.84 6.52 -8.80
CA PHE A 97 6.01 5.43 -8.31
C PHE A 97 6.44 4.08 -8.90
N ALA A 98 6.54 3.07 -8.04
CA ALA A 98 6.71 1.68 -8.46
C ALA A 98 5.73 0.78 -7.69
N LEU A 99 5.02 -0.08 -8.41
CA LEU A 99 4.13 -1.10 -7.84
C LEU A 99 4.59 -2.48 -8.28
N HIS A 100 4.88 -3.34 -7.32
CA HIS A 100 5.24 -4.73 -7.53
C HIS A 100 4.13 -5.61 -6.96
N LEU A 101 3.32 -6.16 -7.86
CA LEU A 101 2.32 -7.18 -7.56
C LEU A 101 2.99 -8.55 -7.46
N GLY A 102 2.31 -9.53 -6.86
CA GLY A 102 2.84 -10.87 -6.67
C GLY A 102 4.16 -10.90 -5.89
N THR A 103 4.40 -9.91 -5.03
CA THR A 103 5.66 -9.72 -4.31
C THR A 103 5.40 -9.54 -2.81
N GLU A 104 5.70 -10.57 -2.03
CA GLU A 104 5.59 -10.53 -0.58
C GLU A 104 6.83 -9.90 0.08
N VAL A 105 6.62 -8.92 0.97
CA VAL A 105 7.69 -8.49 1.90
C VAL A 105 7.79 -9.50 3.05
N VAL A 106 8.89 -10.27 3.08
CA VAL A 106 9.16 -11.29 4.08
C VAL A 106 9.73 -10.68 5.35
N SER A 107 10.70 -9.77 5.21
CA SER A 107 11.32 -9.10 6.36
C SER A 107 11.77 -7.68 6.04
N VAL A 108 11.85 -6.85 7.07
CA VAL A 108 12.34 -5.47 7.00
C VAL A 108 13.48 -5.33 8.01
N THR A 109 14.62 -4.84 7.53
CA THR A 109 15.84 -4.63 8.32
C THR A 109 16.39 -3.23 8.04
N ARG A 110 17.36 -2.78 8.84
CA ARG A 110 18.17 -1.59 8.51
C ARG A 110 19.56 -2.06 8.13
N GLY A 111 20.13 -1.49 7.07
CA GLY A 111 21.42 -1.91 6.53
C GLY A 111 22.56 -1.81 7.56
N CYS A 112 23.61 -2.62 7.34
CA CYS A 112 24.92 -2.53 8.01
C CYS A 112 24.98 -2.72 9.54
N PHE A 113 23.91 -3.19 10.20
CA PHE A 113 23.95 -3.55 11.61
C PHE A 113 23.29 -4.90 11.88
N LEU A 114 23.96 -5.72 12.68
CA LEU A 114 23.36 -6.90 13.30
C LEU A 114 22.26 -6.48 14.27
N LYS A 115 21.35 -7.42 14.59
CA LYS A 115 20.24 -7.21 15.54
C LYS A 115 20.72 -6.67 16.91
N ARG A 116 21.98 -6.93 17.28
CA ARG A 116 22.60 -6.56 18.56
C ARG A 116 23.39 -5.25 18.54
N GLU A 117 23.56 -4.64 17.37
CA GLU A 117 24.37 -3.43 17.21
C GLU A 117 23.49 -2.18 17.24
N GLU A 118 23.94 -1.16 17.96
CA GLU A 118 23.33 0.17 18.03
C GLU A 118 21.85 0.20 18.44
N ILE A 119 21.42 -0.74 19.29
CA ILE A 119 20.06 -0.78 19.85
C ILE A 119 19.82 0.51 20.66
N GLY A 120 18.80 1.28 20.28
CA GLY A 120 18.44 2.52 20.96
C GLY A 120 19.36 3.71 20.68
N ASN A 121 20.41 3.54 19.86
CA ASN A 121 21.28 4.65 19.47
C ASN A 121 20.68 5.42 18.28
N LYS A 122 20.76 6.76 18.33
CA LYS A 122 20.30 7.64 17.24
C LYS A 122 21.02 7.36 15.91
N VAL A 123 22.27 6.89 15.94
CA VAL A 123 23.02 6.50 14.73
C VAL A 123 22.22 5.53 13.86
N ARG A 124 21.54 4.56 14.47
CA ARG A 124 20.73 3.54 13.77
C ARG A 124 19.57 4.14 12.98
N SER A 125 19.04 5.30 13.37
CA SER A 125 17.93 5.97 12.68
C SER A 125 18.33 6.56 11.32
N GLY A 126 19.63 6.83 11.11
CA GLY A 126 20.17 7.40 9.88
C GLY A 126 20.43 6.38 8.76
N HIS A 127 20.32 5.08 9.02
CA HIS A 127 20.61 4.05 8.01
C HIS A 127 19.34 3.60 7.27
N PRO A 128 19.38 3.48 5.93
CA PRO A 128 18.21 3.10 5.16
C PRO A 128 17.74 1.68 5.49
N PHE A 129 16.46 1.46 5.25
CA PHE A 129 15.84 0.15 5.33
C PHE A 129 16.22 -0.71 4.12
N ARG A 130 16.40 -2.01 4.39
CA ARG A 130 16.54 -3.07 3.41
C ARG A 130 15.42 -4.07 3.64
N VAL A 131 14.70 -4.43 2.60
CA VAL A 131 13.56 -5.34 2.66
C VAL A 131 13.89 -6.62 1.89
N LEU A 132 13.62 -7.76 2.51
CA LEU A 132 13.64 -9.05 1.83
C LEU A 132 12.27 -9.24 1.20
N VAL A 133 12.22 -9.38 -0.11
CA VAL A 133 10.99 -9.66 -0.86
C VAL A 133 11.05 -11.06 -1.46
N ARG A 134 9.89 -11.69 -1.57
CA ARG A 134 9.70 -13.00 -2.18
C ARG A 134 8.68 -12.90 -3.31
N ASP A 135 9.01 -13.46 -4.46
CA ASP A 135 8.06 -13.63 -5.54
C ASP A 135 7.00 -14.67 -5.13
N SER A 136 5.72 -14.30 -5.21
CA SER A 136 4.60 -15.15 -4.79
C SER A 136 4.46 -16.39 -5.67
N THR A 137 4.96 -16.38 -6.90
CA THR A 137 4.88 -17.49 -7.86
C THR A 137 6.13 -18.37 -7.81
N THR A 138 7.32 -17.79 -7.99
CA THR A 138 8.58 -18.57 -8.07
C THR A 138 9.15 -18.93 -6.70
N GLN A 139 8.71 -18.24 -5.63
CA GLN A 139 9.29 -18.31 -4.29
C GLN A 139 10.73 -17.78 -4.19
N ASP A 140 11.25 -17.15 -5.25
CA ASP A 140 12.58 -16.56 -5.23
C ASP A 140 12.64 -15.37 -4.27
N GLU A 141 13.71 -15.31 -3.48
CA GLU A 141 13.96 -14.22 -2.53
C GLU A 141 15.06 -13.29 -3.01
N ARG A 142 14.82 -11.98 -2.91
CA ARG A 142 15.82 -10.95 -3.18
C ARG A 142 15.71 -9.79 -2.20
N TYR A 143 16.81 -9.07 -2.04
CA TYR A 143 16.82 -7.87 -1.22
C TYR A 143 16.61 -6.63 -2.07
N GLU A 144 15.70 -5.76 -1.63
CA GLU A 144 15.51 -4.40 -2.10
C GLU A 144 15.99 -3.42 -1.02
N GLY A 145 16.62 -2.32 -1.43
CA GLY A 145 17.40 -1.47 -0.51
C GLY A 145 17.11 0.01 -0.63
N ASP A 146 17.87 0.77 0.17
CA ASP A 146 17.97 2.23 0.11
C ASP A 146 16.64 2.97 0.33
N PHE A 147 15.78 2.43 1.20
CA PHE A 147 14.53 3.08 1.59
C PHE A 147 14.69 3.90 2.87
N ASP A 148 14.43 5.20 2.83
CA ASP A 148 14.48 6.04 4.04
C ASP A 148 13.34 5.73 5.02
N VAL A 149 12.19 5.35 4.50
CA VAL A 149 10.94 5.13 5.24
C VAL A 149 10.29 3.82 4.84
N CYS A 150 9.81 3.08 5.83
CA CYS A 150 9.01 1.87 5.64
C CYS A 150 7.62 2.04 6.27
N VAL A 151 6.56 1.82 5.48
CA VAL A 151 5.16 1.87 5.92
C VAL A 151 4.53 0.48 5.82
N ASN A 152 3.88 0.04 6.89
CA ASN A 152 3.12 -1.20 6.89
C ASN A 152 1.64 -0.92 6.63
N ALA A 153 1.14 -1.38 5.47
CA ALA A 153 -0.25 -1.22 5.03
C ALA A 153 -0.93 -2.58 4.71
N THR A 154 -0.48 -3.68 5.34
CA THR A 154 -1.03 -5.03 5.10
C THR A 154 -2.47 -5.21 5.59
N GLY A 155 -2.95 -4.30 6.45
CA GLY A 155 -4.21 -4.43 7.17
C GLY A 155 -4.22 -5.64 8.11
N THR A 156 -5.40 -6.00 8.58
CA THR A 156 -5.62 -7.08 9.55
C THR A 156 -6.50 -8.21 9.02
N TYR A 157 -7.04 -8.11 7.80
CA TYR A 157 -8.00 -9.09 7.25
C TYR A 157 -7.46 -10.53 7.24
N GLY A 158 -6.16 -10.73 7.02
CA GLY A 158 -5.52 -12.05 7.05
C GLY A 158 -5.17 -12.55 8.45
N ILE A 159 -5.42 -11.77 9.50
CA ILE A 159 -5.12 -12.08 10.90
C ILE A 159 -6.45 -12.15 11.64
N GLY A 160 -7.05 -13.34 11.65
CA GLY A 160 -8.27 -13.60 12.43
C GLY A 160 -8.04 -13.35 13.92
N ASN A 161 -9.08 -12.88 14.60
CA ASN A 161 -9.04 -12.78 16.05
C ASN A 161 -9.19 -14.19 16.65
N ASN A 162 -8.08 -14.80 17.08
CA ASN A 162 -8.09 -16.16 17.64
C ASN A 162 -8.66 -16.27 19.07
N ILE A 163 -9.06 -15.14 19.67
CA ILE A 163 -9.63 -15.04 21.03
C ILE A 163 -11.03 -14.43 20.93
N GLY A 164 -11.99 -15.28 20.61
CA GLY A 164 -13.42 -14.98 20.54
C GLY A 164 -14.20 -16.23 20.08
N PRO A 165 -15.52 -16.31 20.28
CA PRO A 165 -16.33 -17.43 19.79
C PRO A 165 -16.51 -17.48 18.25
N GLY A 166 -15.72 -16.72 17.49
CA GLY A 166 -15.75 -16.65 16.02
C GLY A 166 -14.62 -15.81 15.47
#